data_AF-A0A5K7YYZ0-F1
#
_entry.id   AF-A0A5K7YYZ0-F1
#
_cell.length_a   1.000
_cell.length_b   1.000
_cell.length_c   1.000
_cell.angle_alpha   90.00
_cell.angle_beta   90.00
_cell.angle_gamma   90.00
#
_symmetry.space_group_name_H-M   'P 1'
#
loop_
_entity.id
_entity.type
_entity.pdbx_description
1 polymer ?
#
loop_
_entity_poly.entity_id
_entity_poly.type
_entity_poly.pdbx_seq_one_letter_code
_entity_poly.pdbx_strand_id
1 'polypeptide(L)'
;MLIMQAKPTRRNPQFNKSHRILFRRILASMILMLLFLFLPSSGTCEMAAMTDDELARVTGHGFSEFTLTNVDGVDIARIDLNLQASTYATMDSLKMGYWDNGGTGWDQNWLGVSIGSNETDMVLSGFVLQAEFTDIDNAAIRELKSITMGFQSATGTLSANFASLSELTVENASRDSSISDATYTFTGGPLMLHINVDGTNAGIWFDFGTATRD
;
A
#
# COMPACT_ATOMS: atom_id res chain seq x y z
N MET A 1 44.52 -59.19 -74.74
CA MET A 1 45.56 -58.59 -73.87
C MET A 1 44.83 -57.73 -72.85
N LEU A 2 44.56 -58.25 -71.65
CA LEU A 2 43.98 -57.45 -70.57
C LEU A 2 44.87 -57.58 -69.33
N ILE A 3 45.18 -56.40 -68.81
CA ILE A 3 46.28 -56.08 -67.91
C ILE A 3 45.91 -56.43 -66.46
N MET A 4 46.91 -56.99 -65.78
CA MET A 4 46.98 -57.39 -64.38
C MET A 4 46.69 -56.19 -63.44
N GLN A 5 45.71 -56.32 -62.54
CA GLN A 5 45.43 -55.35 -61.48
C GLN A 5 45.89 -55.91 -60.12
N ALA A 6 46.60 -55.06 -59.37
CA ALA A 6 47.33 -55.41 -58.16
C ALA A 6 46.42 -55.65 -56.94
N LYS A 7 46.88 -56.56 -56.07
CA LYS A 7 46.22 -57.05 -54.86
C LYS A 7 46.27 -56.01 -53.72
N PRO A 8 45.15 -55.64 -53.09
CA PRO A 8 45.15 -54.70 -51.97
C PRO A 8 45.53 -55.36 -50.63
N THR A 9 46.37 -54.67 -49.87
CA THR A 9 46.90 -55.05 -48.54
C THR A 9 45.82 -54.97 -47.48
N ARG A 10 45.56 -56.08 -46.75
CA ARG A 10 44.57 -56.14 -45.66
C ARG A 10 45.04 -55.33 -44.45
N ARG A 11 44.32 -54.27 -44.07
CA ARG A 11 44.46 -53.59 -42.76
C ARG A 11 43.87 -54.46 -41.64
N ASN A 12 44.63 -54.62 -40.56
CA ASN A 12 44.32 -55.51 -39.44
C ASN A 12 43.25 -54.89 -38.50
N PRO A 13 42.04 -55.48 -38.33
CA PRO A 13 40.91 -54.87 -37.63
C PRO A 13 40.98 -54.90 -36.09
N GLN A 14 41.98 -55.56 -35.50
CA GLN A 14 42.11 -55.71 -34.04
C GLN A 14 42.57 -54.43 -33.32
N PHE A 15 43.34 -53.57 -33.98
CA PHE A 15 43.88 -52.35 -33.36
C PHE A 15 42.79 -51.31 -33.03
N ASN A 16 41.71 -51.26 -33.82
CA ASN A 16 40.65 -50.25 -33.66
C ASN A 16 39.64 -50.60 -32.52
N LYS A 17 39.56 -51.86 -32.08
CA LYS A 17 38.62 -52.26 -31.00
C LYS A 17 39.14 -51.88 -29.61
N SER A 18 40.44 -52.07 -29.35
CA SER A 18 41.05 -51.77 -28.05
C SER A 18 40.99 -50.28 -27.71
N HIS A 19 41.30 -49.41 -28.68
CA HIS A 19 41.21 -47.95 -28.49
C HIS A 19 39.78 -47.46 -28.25
N ARG A 20 38.76 -48.07 -28.89
CA ARG A 20 37.36 -47.71 -28.66
C ARG A 20 36.86 -48.06 -27.26
N ILE A 21 37.35 -49.16 -26.68
CA ILE A 21 37.00 -49.57 -25.31
C ILE A 21 37.68 -48.66 -24.28
N LEU A 22 38.97 -48.34 -24.49
CA LEU A 22 39.72 -47.43 -23.63
C LEU A 22 39.12 -46.01 -23.64
N PHE A 23 38.75 -45.50 -24.83
CA PHE A 23 38.14 -44.18 -24.97
C PHE A 23 36.76 -44.08 -24.30
N ARG A 24 35.95 -45.15 -24.37
CA ARG A 24 34.65 -45.23 -23.67
C ARG A 24 34.79 -45.22 -22.14
N ARG A 25 35.83 -45.86 -21.61
CA ARG A 25 36.09 -45.87 -20.15
C ARG A 25 36.56 -44.51 -19.63
N ILE A 26 37.41 -43.82 -20.39
CA ILE A 26 37.87 -42.46 -20.04
C ILE A 26 36.71 -41.46 -20.11
N LEU A 27 35.89 -41.54 -21.16
CA LEU A 27 34.72 -40.66 -21.32
C LEU A 27 33.69 -40.88 -20.20
N ALA A 28 33.41 -42.13 -19.83
CA ALA A 28 32.51 -42.44 -18.72
C ALA A 28 33.05 -41.91 -17.37
N SER A 29 34.35 -42.01 -17.14
CA SER A 29 34.99 -41.48 -15.93
C SER A 29 34.97 -39.95 -15.88
N MET A 30 35.15 -39.26 -17.02
CA MET A 30 35.04 -37.80 -17.09
C MET A 30 33.60 -37.32 -16.85
N ILE A 31 32.60 -38.01 -17.42
CA ILE A 31 31.19 -37.68 -17.19
C ILE A 31 30.81 -37.88 -15.73
N LEU A 32 31.29 -38.95 -15.09
CA LEU A 32 31.05 -39.19 -13.66
C LEU A 32 31.71 -38.13 -12.78
N MET A 33 32.93 -37.69 -13.12
CA MET A 33 33.64 -36.62 -12.40
C MET A 33 32.96 -35.26 -12.58
N LEU A 34 32.41 -34.99 -13.77
CA LEU A 34 31.66 -33.76 -14.05
C LEU A 34 30.34 -33.71 -13.26
N LEU A 35 29.66 -34.85 -13.07
CA LEU A 35 28.43 -34.95 -12.27
C LEU A 35 28.64 -34.62 -10.79
N PHE A 36 29.81 -34.90 -10.22
CA PHE A 36 30.13 -34.54 -8.83
C PHE A 36 30.41 -33.04 -8.63
N LEU A 37 30.79 -32.32 -9.69
CA LEU A 37 31.01 -30.86 -9.65
C LEU A 37 29.71 -30.05 -9.73
N PHE A 38 28.58 -30.69 -10.06
CA PHE A 38 27.25 -30.08 -10.12
C PHE A 38 26.32 -30.55 -9.00
N LEU A 39 26.86 -31.09 -7.89
CA LEU A 39 26.05 -31.27 -6.70
C LEU A 39 25.70 -29.87 -6.16
N PRO A 40 24.41 -29.51 -6.04
CA PRO A 40 24.03 -28.24 -5.44
C PRO A 40 24.57 -28.24 -4.00
N SER A 41 25.40 -27.24 -3.67
CA SER A 41 25.79 -27.00 -2.29
C SER A 41 24.49 -26.89 -1.49
N SER A 42 24.25 -27.82 -0.58
CA SER A 42 23.15 -27.73 0.37
C SER A 42 23.38 -26.44 1.16
N GLY A 43 22.67 -25.38 0.76
CA GLY A 43 22.64 -24.13 1.48
C GLY A 43 22.19 -24.45 2.90
N THR A 44 23.04 -24.14 3.87
CA THR A 44 22.68 -24.14 5.28
C THR A 44 21.66 -23.03 5.45
N CYS A 45 20.38 -23.38 5.29
CA CYS A 45 19.28 -22.56 5.75
C CYS A 45 19.27 -22.67 7.27
N GLU A 46 20.03 -21.80 7.92
CA GLU A 46 20.01 -21.66 9.37
C GLU A 46 18.92 -20.64 9.72
N MET A 47 18.00 -21.03 10.60
CA MET A 47 17.05 -20.08 11.17
C MET A 47 17.81 -19.18 12.13
N ALA A 48 18.18 -17.98 11.67
CA ALA A 48 18.75 -16.96 12.53
C ALA A 48 17.67 -16.45 13.50
N ALA A 49 18.04 -16.29 14.77
CA ALA A 49 17.18 -15.60 15.72
C ALA A 49 16.99 -14.15 15.23
N MET A 50 15.72 -13.77 15.08
CA MET A 50 15.31 -12.43 14.70
C MET A 50 15.78 -11.44 15.78
N THR A 51 16.37 -10.31 15.39
CA THR A 51 16.76 -9.29 16.39
C THR A 51 15.53 -8.64 17.02
N ASP A 52 15.69 -7.99 18.17
CA ASP A 52 14.57 -7.27 18.81
C ASP A 52 13.95 -6.21 17.88
N ASP A 53 14.76 -5.55 17.04
CA ASP A 53 14.28 -4.59 16.04
C ASP A 53 13.47 -5.25 14.92
N GLU A 54 13.90 -6.43 14.48
CA GLU A 54 13.17 -7.21 13.48
C GLU A 54 11.90 -7.81 14.08
N LEU A 55 11.94 -8.27 15.33
CA LEU A 55 10.81 -8.80 16.06
C LEU A 55 9.77 -7.70 16.32
N ALA A 56 10.20 -6.53 16.82
CA ALA A 56 9.33 -5.38 17.03
C ALA A 56 8.64 -4.93 15.73
N ARG A 57 9.37 -4.94 14.61
CA ARG A 57 8.82 -4.67 13.29
C ARG A 57 7.82 -5.75 12.85
N VAL A 58 7.97 -7.02 13.24
CA VAL A 58 7.00 -8.06 12.86
C VAL A 58 5.79 -8.12 13.81
N THR A 59 5.98 -7.83 15.10
CA THR A 59 4.92 -7.97 16.13
C THR A 59 4.15 -6.68 16.41
N GLY A 60 4.73 -5.51 16.13
CA GLY A 60 4.15 -4.19 16.46
C GLY A 60 3.10 -3.69 15.46
N HIS A 61 3.23 -3.99 14.16
CA HIS A 61 2.29 -3.52 13.13
C HIS A 61 0.89 -4.16 13.22
N GLY A 62 0.67 -5.13 14.11
CA GLY A 62 -0.61 -5.83 14.21
C GLY A 62 -1.74 -5.03 14.86
N PHE A 63 -1.43 -4.05 15.70
CA PHE A 63 -2.43 -3.33 16.52
C PHE A 63 -2.37 -1.81 16.37
N SER A 64 -1.20 -1.21 16.59
CA SER A 64 -1.02 0.22 16.48
C SER A 64 0.42 0.60 16.18
N GLU A 65 0.60 1.65 15.39
CA GLU A 65 1.89 2.22 15.04
C GLU A 65 1.88 3.71 15.34
N PHE A 66 2.98 4.21 15.92
CA PHE A 66 3.17 5.61 16.23
C PHE A 66 4.44 6.06 15.53
N THR A 67 4.30 7.05 14.67
CA THR A 67 5.43 7.61 13.92
C THR A 67 5.54 9.10 14.14
N LEU A 68 6.78 9.58 14.12
CA LEU A 68 7.11 10.99 14.03
C LEU A 68 8.09 11.12 12.86
N THR A 69 7.67 11.78 11.81
CA THR A 69 8.45 11.95 10.58
C THR A 69 8.52 13.41 10.21
N ASN A 70 9.69 13.87 9.75
CA ASN A 70 9.84 15.18 9.16
C ASN A 70 9.75 15.06 7.63
N VAL A 71 8.81 15.78 7.02
CA VAL A 71 8.62 15.85 5.56
C VAL A 71 8.62 17.32 5.16
N ASP A 72 9.57 17.71 4.30
CA ASP A 72 9.70 19.08 3.79
C ASP A 72 9.73 20.17 4.88
N GLY A 73 10.32 19.87 6.04
CA GLY A 73 10.42 20.79 7.16
C GLY A 73 9.16 20.90 8.02
N VAL A 74 8.20 19.99 7.84
CA VAL A 74 7.01 19.83 8.69
C VAL A 74 7.13 18.53 9.47
N ASP A 75 6.91 18.60 10.79
CA ASP A 75 6.88 17.42 11.65
C ASP A 75 5.48 16.82 11.68
N ILE A 76 5.39 15.55 11.31
CA ILE A 76 4.16 14.79 11.22
C ILE A 76 4.16 13.75 12.32
N ALA A 77 3.33 13.97 13.34
CA ALA A 77 3.04 12.99 14.37
C ALA A 77 1.82 12.17 13.94
N ARG A 78 1.98 10.85 13.77
CA ARG A 78 0.94 9.98 13.22
C ARG A 78 0.73 8.74 14.09
N ILE A 79 -0.54 8.37 14.20
CA ILE A 79 -1.03 7.16 14.88
C ILE A 79 -1.82 6.37 13.85
N ASP A 80 -1.37 5.17 13.55
CA ASP A 80 -2.13 4.18 12.79
C ASP A 80 -2.70 3.16 13.77
N LEU A 81 -4.01 2.95 13.73
CA LEU A 81 -4.68 1.91 14.49
C LEU A 81 -5.25 0.90 13.49
N ASN A 82 -4.96 -0.39 13.70
CA ASN A 82 -5.53 -1.47 12.90
C ASN A 82 -7.00 -1.74 13.30
N LEU A 83 -7.81 -0.69 13.24
CA LEU A 83 -9.22 -0.69 13.54
C LEU A 83 -10.00 -0.93 12.26
N GLN A 84 -10.95 -1.86 12.35
CA GLN A 84 -12.02 -2.04 11.39
C GLN A 84 -13.34 -1.77 12.09
N ALA A 85 -14.19 -0.96 11.46
CA ALA A 85 -15.57 -0.75 11.86
C ALA A 85 -16.49 -1.14 10.71
N SER A 86 -17.58 -1.83 11.04
CA SER A 86 -18.68 -2.10 10.12
C SER A 86 -19.94 -1.53 10.76
N THR A 87 -20.58 -0.59 10.09
CA THR A 87 -21.72 0.10 10.67
C THR A 87 -22.75 0.51 9.62
N TYR A 88 -24.01 0.41 10.01
CA TYR A 88 -25.09 1.20 9.48
C TYR A 88 -25.50 2.23 10.53
N ALA A 89 -25.37 3.51 10.20
CA ALA A 89 -25.73 4.61 11.10
C ALA A 89 -26.44 5.73 10.34
N THR A 90 -27.53 6.22 10.92
CA THR A 90 -28.27 7.38 10.39
C THR A 90 -28.17 8.54 11.38
N MET A 91 -27.96 9.75 10.88
CA MET A 91 -27.90 10.97 11.67
C MET A 91 -28.82 12.03 11.04
N ASP A 92 -29.61 12.70 11.86
CA ASP A 92 -30.50 13.76 11.36
C ASP A 92 -29.70 14.93 10.75
N SER A 93 -28.58 15.30 11.38
CA SER A 93 -27.63 16.25 10.79
C SER A 93 -26.20 16.09 11.31
N LEU A 94 -25.24 16.47 10.47
CA LEU A 94 -23.83 16.63 10.79
C LEU A 94 -23.41 18.05 10.41
N LYS A 95 -22.95 18.82 11.39
CA LYS A 95 -22.58 20.23 11.23
C LYS A 95 -21.24 20.52 11.86
N MET A 96 -20.30 21.05 11.07
CA MET A 96 -18.94 21.36 11.54
C MET A 96 -18.42 22.65 10.89
N GLY A 97 -17.56 23.36 11.63
CA GLY A 97 -16.85 24.54 11.12
C GLY A 97 -17.77 25.72 10.83
N TYR A 98 -18.61 26.11 11.80
CA TYR A 98 -19.38 27.36 11.67
C TYR A 98 -18.46 28.56 11.81
N TRP A 99 -18.53 29.45 10.84
CA TRP A 99 -17.89 30.76 10.89
C TRP A 99 -18.90 31.84 10.50
N ASP A 100 -18.76 33.05 11.03
CA ASP A 100 -19.71 34.14 10.78
C ASP A 100 -18.99 35.48 10.69
N ASN A 101 -18.08 35.60 9.72
CA ASN A 101 -17.36 36.83 9.40
C ASN A 101 -17.76 37.37 8.02
N GLY A 102 -19.07 37.54 7.81
CA GLY A 102 -19.58 38.24 6.62
C GLY A 102 -20.00 37.36 5.44
N GLY A 103 -20.25 36.05 5.64
CA GLY A 103 -21.04 35.27 4.67
C GLY A 103 -20.72 33.80 4.50
N THR A 104 -19.68 33.25 5.13
CA THR A 104 -19.35 31.83 5.01
C THR A 104 -19.80 31.09 6.25
N GLY A 105 -20.99 30.47 6.18
CA GLY A 105 -21.65 29.75 7.28
C GLY A 105 -20.93 28.48 7.73
N TRP A 106 -21.57 27.31 7.57
CA TRP A 106 -20.98 26.03 7.97
C TRP A 106 -20.02 25.50 6.88
N ASP A 107 -18.81 25.07 7.25
CA ASP A 107 -17.91 24.31 6.37
C ASP A 107 -18.52 22.98 5.94
N GLN A 108 -19.21 22.32 6.88
CA GLN A 108 -19.94 21.07 6.67
C GLN A 108 -21.34 21.24 7.24
N ASN A 109 -22.35 21.07 6.40
CA ASN A 109 -23.76 21.07 6.80
C ASN A 109 -24.49 20.00 6.00
N TRP A 110 -24.58 18.81 6.59
CA TRP A 110 -25.18 17.65 5.98
C TRP A 110 -26.47 17.32 6.73
N LEU A 111 -27.56 17.07 6.01
CA LEU A 111 -28.86 16.71 6.58
C LEU A 111 -29.21 15.29 6.15
N GLY A 112 -29.85 14.53 7.05
CA GLY A 112 -30.26 13.15 6.76
C GLY A 112 -29.10 12.24 6.35
N VAL A 113 -28.01 12.26 7.12
CA VAL A 113 -26.80 11.49 6.82
C VAL A 113 -27.05 10.00 7.04
N SER A 114 -26.72 9.17 6.07
CA SER A 114 -26.65 7.71 6.18
C SER A 114 -25.24 7.23 5.88
N ILE A 115 -24.67 6.47 6.81
CA ILE A 115 -23.40 5.76 6.68
C ILE A 115 -23.76 4.28 6.57
N GLY A 116 -23.58 3.71 5.38
CA GLY A 116 -24.14 2.42 5.01
C GLY A 116 -25.63 2.51 4.69
N SER A 117 -26.29 1.34 4.69
CA SER A 117 -27.72 1.17 4.46
C SER A 117 -28.29 0.11 5.38
N ASN A 118 -29.61 0.02 5.46
CA ASN A 118 -30.34 -1.04 6.15
C ASN A 118 -30.04 -2.45 5.61
N GLU A 119 -29.51 -2.58 4.40
CA GLU A 119 -29.15 -3.87 3.78
C GLU A 119 -27.65 -4.16 3.79
N THR A 120 -26.81 -3.13 3.85
CA THR A 120 -25.34 -3.26 3.73
C THR A 120 -24.65 -2.19 4.56
N ASP A 121 -23.84 -2.64 5.53
CA ASP A 121 -23.00 -1.78 6.35
C ASP A 121 -21.91 -1.09 5.52
N MET A 122 -21.49 0.10 5.95
CA MET A 122 -20.22 0.67 5.52
C MET A 122 -19.09 0.01 6.30
N VAL A 123 -18.10 -0.51 5.58
CA VAL A 123 -16.88 -1.08 6.14
C VAL A 123 -15.76 -0.05 6.06
N LEU A 124 -15.20 0.28 7.20
CA LEU A 124 -14.14 1.26 7.41
C LEU A 124 -12.92 0.54 7.98
N SER A 125 -11.72 0.76 7.44
CA SER A 125 -10.51 0.04 7.87
C SER A 125 -9.26 0.91 7.80
N GLY A 126 -8.33 0.66 8.73
CA GLY A 126 -7.05 1.38 8.82
C GLY A 126 -7.28 2.80 9.33
N PHE A 127 -7.68 2.93 10.59
CA PHE A 127 -7.90 4.24 11.19
C PHE A 127 -6.57 4.96 11.38
N VAL A 128 -6.53 6.25 11.02
CA VAL A 128 -5.37 7.11 11.20
C VAL A 128 -5.76 8.37 11.92
N LEU A 129 -4.87 8.86 12.79
CA LEU A 129 -4.85 10.21 13.30
C LEU A 129 -3.45 10.80 13.08
N GLN A 130 -3.38 11.92 12.38
CA GLN A 130 -2.15 12.63 12.05
C GLN A 130 -2.28 14.10 12.48
N ALA A 131 -1.21 14.65 13.04
CA ALA A 131 -1.07 16.07 13.34
C ALA A 131 0.23 16.58 12.74
N GLU A 132 0.17 17.76 12.11
CA GLU A 132 1.31 18.41 11.46
C GLU A 132 1.74 19.64 12.25
N PHE A 133 3.05 19.81 12.43
CA PHE A 133 3.65 20.91 13.17
C PHE A 133 4.79 21.56 12.38
N THR A 134 5.05 22.85 12.62
CA THR A 134 6.23 23.55 12.07
C THR A 134 7.56 22.98 12.54
N ASP A 135 7.68 22.73 13.85
CA ASP A 135 8.85 22.15 14.50
C ASP A 135 8.39 21.68 15.89
N ILE A 136 8.38 20.37 16.13
CA ILE A 136 7.89 19.78 17.37
C ILE A 136 8.89 19.93 18.53
N ASP A 137 10.18 20.05 18.21
CA ASP A 137 11.29 20.11 19.15
C ASP A 137 11.54 21.55 19.64
N ASN A 138 11.15 22.57 18.87
CA ASN A 138 11.32 23.97 19.24
C ASN A 138 10.02 24.62 19.75
N ALA A 139 9.85 24.61 21.09
CA ALA A 139 8.68 25.18 21.75
C ALA A 139 8.38 26.66 21.44
N ALA A 140 9.36 27.46 20.96
CA ALA A 140 9.14 28.88 20.65
C ALA A 140 8.44 29.11 19.31
N ILE A 141 8.54 28.16 18.38
CA ILE A 141 7.97 28.25 17.02
C ILE A 141 7.03 27.09 16.70
N ARG A 142 6.81 26.18 17.65
CA ARG A 142 5.93 25.02 17.51
C ARG A 142 4.49 25.47 17.35
N GLU A 143 3.96 25.26 16.17
CA GLU A 143 2.58 25.56 15.80
C GLU A 143 1.94 24.33 15.17
N LEU A 144 0.71 24.01 15.58
CA LEU A 144 -0.11 23.01 14.90
C LEU A 144 -0.61 23.60 13.58
N LYS A 145 -0.39 22.89 12.48
CA LYS A 145 -0.79 23.29 11.12
C LYS A 145 -2.04 22.57 10.65
N SER A 146 -2.11 21.26 10.88
CA SER A 146 -3.28 20.48 10.50
C SER A 146 -3.49 19.27 11.42
N ILE A 147 -4.72 18.78 11.46
CA ILE A 147 -5.08 17.46 11.98
C ILE A 147 -5.81 16.73 10.85
N THR A 148 -5.37 15.52 10.53
CA THR A 148 -6.07 14.63 9.61
C THR A 148 -6.48 13.36 10.36
N MET A 149 -7.73 12.95 10.25
CA MET A 149 -8.20 11.71 10.85
C MET A 149 -9.27 11.02 10.02
N GLY A 150 -9.32 9.68 10.09
CA GLY A 150 -10.32 8.91 9.36
C GLY A 150 -9.83 7.52 9.05
N PHE A 151 -10.33 6.94 7.96
CA PHE A 151 -10.01 5.58 7.56
C PHE A 151 -9.35 5.56 6.19
N GLN A 152 -8.26 4.81 6.06
CA GLN A 152 -7.52 4.64 4.81
C GLN A 152 -8.31 3.88 3.74
N SER A 153 -9.26 3.04 4.15
CA SER A 153 -10.12 2.29 3.25
C SER A 153 -11.56 2.30 3.75
N ALA A 154 -12.45 2.73 2.88
CA ALA A 154 -13.90 2.66 3.05
C ALA A 154 -14.51 1.80 1.93
N THR A 155 -15.55 1.03 2.24
CA THR A 155 -16.36 0.29 1.26
C THR A 155 -17.82 0.34 1.69
N GLY A 156 -18.71 0.73 0.78
CA GLY A 156 -20.12 0.98 1.08
C GLY A 156 -20.53 2.39 0.66
N THR A 157 -21.60 2.91 1.25
CA THR A 157 -22.22 4.17 0.83
C THR A 157 -22.25 5.21 1.95
N LEU A 158 -22.06 6.48 1.61
CA LEU A 158 -22.36 7.62 2.47
C LEU A 158 -23.31 8.54 1.69
N SER A 159 -24.51 8.78 2.21
CA SER A 159 -25.49 9.66 1.58
C SER A 159 -25.95 10.75 2.54
N ALA A 160 -26.26 11.92 1.99
CA ALA A 160 -26.83 13.04 2.73
C ALA A 160 -27.40 14.07 1.76
N ASN A 161 -28.17 15.02 2.29
CA ASN A 161 -28.36 16.32 1.68
C ASN A 161 -27.20 17.24 2.10
N PHE A 162 -26.30 17.54 1.16
CA PHE A 162 -25.14 18.40 1.38
C PHE A 162 -25.52 19.87 1.14
N ALA A 163 -26.13 20.49 2.15
CA ALA A 163 -26.41 21.93 2.16
C ALA A 163 -25.13 22.78 2.21
N SER A 164 -24.03 22.22 2.75
CA SER A 164 -22.67 22.73 2.59
C SER A 164 -21.68 21.57 2.68
N LEU A 165 -20.76 21.47 1.71
CA LEU A 165 -19.69 20.50 1.69
C LEU A 165 -18.38 21.18 1.30
N SER A 166 -17.42 21.15 2.21
CA SER A 166 -16.03 21.47 1.88
C SER A 166 -15.28 20.16 1.62
N GLU A 167 -14.88 19.94 0.38
CA GLU A 167 -14.26 18.70 -0.11
C GLU A 167 -12.81 18.97 -0.53
N LEU A 168 -11.92 18.04 -0.18
CA LEU A 168 -10.58 17.94 -0.74
C LEU A 168 -10.60 16.87 -1.82
N THR A 169 -10.15 17.24 -3.01
CA THR A 169 -9.86 16.31 -4.10
C THR A 169 -8.37 16.36 -4.39
N VAL A 170 -7.85 15.36 -5.11
CA VAL A 170 -6.44 15.29 -5.52
C VAL A 170 -5.98 16.56 -6.25
N GLU A 171 -6.90 17.26 -6.93
CA GLU A 171 -6.58 18.42 -7.75
C GLU A 171 -6.88 19.75 -7.06
N ASN A 172 -7.89 19.83 -6.17
CA ASN A 172 -8.32 21.10 -5.55
C ASN A 172 -9.07 20.91 -4.23
N ALA A 173 -9.03 21.96 -3.39
CA ALA A 173 -9.99 22.17 -2.32
C ALA A 173 -11.21 22.94 -2.87
N SER A 174 -12.41 22.38 -2.71
CA SER A 174 -13.65 22.99 -3.19
C SER A 174 -14.66 23.13 -2.06
N ARG A 175 -15.39 24.25 -2.05
CA ARG A 175 -16.53 24.47 -1.15
C ARG A 175 -17.76 24.60 -1.99
N ASP A 176 -18.67 23.65 -1.85
CA ASP A 176 -19.92 23.61 -2.60
C ASP A 176 -21.11 23.64 -1.64
N SER A 177 -21.90 24.71 -1.74
CA SER A 177 -23.13 24.91 -0.96
C SER A 177 -24.38 24.48 -1.72
N SER A 178 -24.25 23.65 -2.76
CA SER A 178 -25.32 23.34 -3.70
C SER A 178 -25.38 21.89 -4.20
N ILE A 179 -24.60 20.97 -3.63
CA ILE A 179 -24.61 19.54 -4.03
C ILE A 179 -25.98 18.88 -3.78
N SER A 180 -26.75 19.38 -2.80
CA SER A 180 -28.07 18.82 -2.43
C SER A 180 -27.98 17.32 -2.09
N ASP A 181 -28.98 16.51 -2.41
CA ASP A 181 -28.94 15.07 -2.14
C ASP A 181 -27.89 14.39 -3.02
N ALA A 182 -26.92 13.72 -2.41
CA ALA A 182 -25.93 12.93 -3.13
C ALA A 182 -25.57 11.66 -2.36
N THR A 183 -25.08 10.66 -3.09
CA THR A 183 -24.54 9.43 -2.51
C THR A 183 -23.11 9.21 -2.99
N TYR A 184 -22.18 9.07 -2.06
CA TYR A 184 -20.81 8.65 -2.30
C TYR A 184 -20.71 7.14 -2.13
N THR A 185 -20.23 6.46 -3.16
CA THR A 185 -19.98 5.01 -3.15
C THR A 185 -18.48 4.75 -3.09
N PHE A 186 -18.04 4.04 -2.05
CA PHE A 186 -16.64 3.71 -1.80
C PHE A 186 -16.37 2.25 -2.16
N THR A 187 -15.20 2.00 -2.77
CA THR A 187 -14.74 0.67 -3.20
C THR A 187 -13.32 0.33 -2.70
N GLY A 188 -12.89 1.00 -1.62
CA GLY A 188 -11.59 0.80 -0.97
C GLY A 188 -10.75 2.07 -0.80
N GLY A 189 -11.21 3.22 -1.30
CA GLY A 189 -10.53 4.52 -1.14
C GLY A 189 -10.70 5.10 0.27
N PRO A 190 -9.93 6.15 0.62
CA PRO A 190 -9.99 6.76 1.94
C PRO A 190 -11.30 7.52 2.18
N LEU A 191 -11.62 7.67 3.47
CA LEU A 191 -12.58 8.63 3.99
C LEU A 191 -11.91 9.37 5.14
N MET A 192 -11.47 10.60 4.88
CA MET A 192 -10.70 11.39 5.83
C MET A 192 -11.37 12.73 6.13
N LEU A 193 -11.21 13.18 7.35
CA LEU A 193 -11.49 14.53 7.82
C LEU A 193 -10.15 15.26 7.98
N HIS A 194 -10.05 16.42 7.36
CA HIS A 194 -8.91 17.33 7.48
C HIS A 194 -9.35 18.61 8.19
N ILE A 195 -8.59 19.00 9.21
CA ILE A 195 -8.75 20.26 9.93
C ILE A 195 -7.48 21.05 9.70
N ASN A 196 -7.56 22.06 8.84
CA ASN A 196 -6.43 22.93 8.52
C ASN A 196 -6.55 24.20 9.37
N VAL A 197 -5.52 24.48 10.17
CA VAL A 197 -5.53 25.59 11.13
C VAL A 197 -5.17 26.91 10.44
N ASP A 198 -4.31 26.86 9.42
CA ASP A 198 -3.85 28.02 8.68
C ASP A 198 -3.75 27.77 7.17
N GLY A 199 -3.17 28.72 6.44
CA GLY A 199 -3.03 28.67 4.99
C GLY A 199 -4.28 29.11 4.22
N THR A 200 -4.23 28.93 2.90
CA THR A 200 -5.31 29.35 1.98
C THR A 200 -6.56 28.48 2.10
N ASN A 201 -6.42 27.27 2.63
CA ASN A 201 -7.49 26.30 2.81
C ASN A 201 -7.74 26.01 4.30
N ALA A 202 -7.61 27.01 5.17
CA ALA A 202 -7.99 26.86 6.57
C ALA A 202 -9.49 26.48 6.69
N GLY A 203 -9.81 25.60 7.64
CA GLY A 203 -11.17 25.08 7.86
C GLY A 203 -11.24 23.56 7.91
N ILE A 204 -12.46 23.04 7.85
CA ILE A 204 -12.77 21.61 7.98
C ILE A 204 -13.18 21.04 6.62
N TRP A 205 -12.50 19.99 6.19
CA TRP A 205 -12.66 19.41 4.86
C TRP A 205 -12.81 17.90 4.94
N PHE A 206 -13.58 17.32 4.03
CA PHE A 206 -13.61 15.87 3.82
C PHE A 206 -12.86 15.50 2.55
N ASP A 207 -12.05 14.46 2.63
CA ASP A 207 -11.48 13.77 1.48
C ASP A 207 -12.20 12.42 1.34
N PHE A 208 -12.95 12.28 0.23
CA PHE A 208 -13.64 11.05 -0.13
C PHE A 208 -12.80 10.15 -1.05
N GLY A 209 -11.55 10.54 -1.31
CA GLY A 209 -10.59 9.81 -2.12
C GLY A 209 -11.10 9.56 -3.52
N THR A 210 -11.29 8.29 -3.85
CA THR A 210 -11.75 7.82 -5.16
C THR A 210 -13.23 7.41 -5.17
N ALA A 211 -14.01 7.83 -4.18
CA ALA A 211 -15.44 7.54 -4.14
C ALA A 211 -16.15 8.14 -5.36
N THR A 212 -17.13 7.43 -5.90
CA THR A 212 -17.97 7.94 -6.98
C THR A 212 -19.20 8.61 -6.38
N ARG A 213 -19.53 9.80 -6.87
CA ARG A 213 -20.70 10.57 -6.46
C ARG A 213 -21.82 10.42 -7.49
N ASP A 214 -22.97 9.94 -7.02
CA ASP A 214 -24.24 9.85 -7.76
C ASP A 214 -25.28 10.86 -7.24
#